data_AF-A0A0B6AIA3-F1
#
_entry.id   AF-A0A0B6AIA3-F1
#
_cell.length_a   1.000
_cell.length_b   1.000
_cell.length_c   1.000
_cell.angle_alpha   90.00
_cell.angle_beta   90.00
_cell.angle_gamma   90.00
#
_symmetry.space_group_name_H-M   'P 1'
#
loop_
_entity.id
_entity.type
_entity.pdbx_description
1 polymer ?
#
loop_
_entity_poly.entity_id
_entity_poly.type
_entity_poly.pdbx_seq_one_letter_code
_entity_poly.pdbx_strand_id
1 'polypeptide(L)'
;MLGGSGNYGGKARTYNFSQADQQLANKLNKSDELTRQFGMEPGRVTIKEVENYRKINKLTWHELNDGKIMQLVPTEINKRFGHLGGVGEINAGAFKPGGFANK
;
A
#
# COMPACT_ATOMS: atom_id res chain seq x y z
N MET A 1 -7.45 -5.09 -1.11
CA MET A 1 -6.08 -5.65 -1.16
C MET A 1 -6.15 -7.16 -1.13
N LEU A 2 -5.22 -7.85 -1.79
CA LEU A 2 -5.11 -9.30 -1.70
C LEU A 2 -4.39 -9.68 -0.40
N GLY A 3 -4.98 -10.61 0.35
CA GLY A 3 -4.31 -11.33 1.42
C GLY A 3 -3.52 -12.52 0.86
N GLY A 4 -2.43 -12.92 1.52
CA GLY A 4 -1.70 -14.12 1.14
C GLY A 4 -1.00 -14.76 2.33
N SER A 5 -1.09 -16.08 2.45
CA SER A 5 -0.38 -16.89 3.43
C SER A 5 0.83 -17.59 2.79
N GLY A 6 1.88 -17.84 3.57
CA GLY A 6 3.10 -18.53 3.10
C GLY A 6 3.73 -17.87 1.86
N ASN A 7 4.08 -18.68 0.86
CA ASN A 7 4.74 -18.23 -0.38
C ASN A 7 3.92 -17.23 -1.23
N TYR A 8 2.61 -17.11 -0.97
CA TYR A 8 1.72 -16.18 -1.69
C TYR A 8 1.62 -14.82 -1.01
N GLY A 9 2.04 -14.69 0.25
CA GLY A 9 2.05 -13.42 0.98
C GLY A 9 2.95 -12.37 0.31
N GLY A 10 4.15 -12.78 -0.13
CA GLY A 10 5.06 -11.90 -0.86
C GLY A 10 4.50 -11.43 -2.20
N LYS A 11 3.83 -12.33 -2.95
CA LYS A 11 3.20 -12.00 -4.23
C LYS A 11 2.02 -11.06 -4.07
N ALA A 12 1.16 -11.32 -3.08
CA ALA A 12 0.03 -10.46 -2.75
C ALA A 12 0.49 -9.05 -2.36
N ARG A 13 1.57 -8.95 -1.58
CA ARG A 13 2.19 -7.66 -1.23
C ARG A 13 2.66 -6.90 -2.46
N THR A 14 3.43 -7.52 -3.35
CA THR A 14 3.92 -6.85 -4.57
C THR A 14 2.76 -6.35 -5.44
N TYR A 15 1.72 -7.16 -5.57
CA TYR A 15 0.53 -6.78 -6.33
C TYR A 15 -0.21 -5.59 -5.71
N ASN A 16 -0.41 -5.60 -4.38
CA ASN A 16 -1.03 -4.48 -3.66
C ASN A 16 -0.23 -3.19 -3.80
N PHE A 17 1.10 -3.27 -3.75
CA PHE A 17 1.98 -2.11 -3.94
C PHE A 17 1.85 -1.53 -5.34
N SER A 18 1.82 -2.39 -6.37
CA SER A 18 1.64 -1.96 -7.76
C SER A 18 0.28 -1.25 -7.96
N GLN A 19 -0.80 -1.79 -7.39
CA GLN A 19 -2.11 -1.13 -7.45
C GLN A 19 -2.11 0.24 -6.76
N ALA A 20 -1.45 0.35 -5.62
CA ALA A 20 -1.35 1.60 -4.86
C ALA A 20 -0.53 2.65 -5.62
N ASP A 21 0.58 2.24 -6.23
CA ASP A 21 1.42 3.10 -7.07
C ASP A 21 0.64 3.62 -8.28
N GLN A 22 -0.16 2.75 -8.91
CA GLN A 22 -1.05 3.14 -10.00
C GLN A 22 -2.11 4.16 -9.57
N GLN A 23 -2.73 3.96 -8.40
CA GLN A 23 -3.72 4.91 -7.89
C GLN A 23 -3.09 6.27 -7.56
N LEU A 24 -1.88 6.30 -7.00
CA LEU A 24 -1.19 7.56 -6.74
C LEU A 24 -0.83 8.26 -8.06
N ALA A 25 -0.28 7.54 -9.05
CA ALA A 25 0.03 8.10 -10.36
C ALA A 25 -1.22 8.72 -11.01
N ASN A 26 -2.35 8.03 -10.95
CA ASN A 26 -3.64 8.55 -11.46
C ASN A 26 -4.11 9.82 -10.72
N LYS A 27 -3.84 9.95 -9.42
CA LYS A 27 -4.18 11.16 -8.65
C LYS A 27 -3.25 12.32 -9.00
N LEU A 28 -1.94 12.06 -9.12
CA LEU A 28 -0.94 13.06 -9.50
C LEU A 28 -1.23 13.60 -10.90
N ASN A 29 -1.49 12.73 -11.88
CA ASN A 29 -1.84 13.15 -13.24
C ASN A 29 -3.16 13.96 -13.35
N LYS A 30 -3.97 14.04 -12.29
CA LYS A 30 -5.16 14.89 -12.22
C LYS A 30 -4.92 16.24 -11.52
N SER A 31 -3.73 16.46 -10.96
CA SER A 31 -3.39 17.67 -10.22
C SER A 31 -1.92 18.04 -10.39
N ASP A 32 -1.68 19.10 -11.17
CA ASP A 32 -0.35 19.66 -11.36
C ASP A 32 0.28 20.14 -10.05
N GLU A 33 -0.53 20.73 -9.17
CA GLU A 33 -0.09 21.20 -7.85
C GLU A 33 0.43 20.05 -6.99
N LEU A 34 -0.38 18.99 -6.84
CA LEU A 34 0.03 17.81 -6.06
C LEU A 34 1.26 17.14 -6.69
N THR A 35 1.32 17.07 -8.03
CA THR A 35 2.47 16.50 -8.72
C THR A 35 3.76 17.27 -8.43
N ARG A 36 3.70 18.60 -8.42
CA ARG A 36 4.84 19.46 -8.05
C ARG A 36 5.24 19.32 -6.59
N GLN A 37 4.28 19.13 -5.67
CA GLN A 37 4.59 18.84 -4.25
C GLN A 37 5.38 17.53 -4.08
N PHE A 38 5.14 16.55 -4.95
CA PHE A 38 5.93 15.31 -5.02
C PHE A 38 7.27 15.48 -5.76
N GLY A 39 7.60 16.68 -6.25
CA GLY A 39 8.81 16.94 -7.04
C GLY A 39 8.81 16.25 -8.40
N MET A 40 7.62 15.98 -8.95
CA MET A 40 7.44 15.31 -10.23
C MET A 40 6.91 16.26 -11.30
N GLU A 41 7.02 15.83 -12.56
CA GLU A 41 6.50 16.57 -13.70
C GLU A 41 5.01 16.24 -13.96
N PRO A 42 4.12 17.26 -14.02
CA PRO A 42 2.69 17.05 -14.28
C PRO A 42 2.38 16.35 -15.60
N GLY A 43 1.26 15.61 -15.61
CA GLY A 43 0.65 15.06 -16.83
C GLY A 43 1.31 13.80 -17.41
N ARG A 44 2.40 13.30 -16.81
CA ARG A 44 3.12 12.10 -17.28
C ARG A 44 3.66 11.19 -16.19
N VAL A 45 3.12 11.29 -14.98
CA VAL A 45 3.55 10.45 -13.85
C VAL A 45 3.20 8.99 -14.13
N THR A 46 4.23 8.14 -14.19
CA THR A 46 4.10 6.71 -14.38
C THR A 46 4.11 5.95 -13.05
N ILE A 47 3.60 4.71 -13.08
CA ILE A 47 3.66 3.79 -11.93
C ILE A 47 5.12 3.62 -11.46
N LYS A 48 6.06 3.54 -12.40
CA LYS A 48 7.49 3.34 -12.14
C LYS A 48 8.13 4.56 -11.48
N GLU A 49 7.73 5.77 -11.84
CA GLU A 49 8.19 6.99 -11.16
C GLU A 49 7.71 7.04 -9.72
N VAL A 50 6.45 6.65 -9.46
CA VAL A 50 5.94 6.52 -8.09
C VAL A 50 6.73 5.46 -7.31
N GLU A 51 6.96 4.28 -7.89
CA GLU A 51 7.75 3.23 -7.26
C GLU A 51 9.18 3.70 -6.91
N ASN A 52 9.84 4.37 -7.86
CA ASN A 52 11.18 4.93 -7.66
C ASN A 52 11.18 6.01 -6.57
N TYR A 53 10.21 6.91 -6.58
CA TYR A 53 10.05 7.93 -5.55
C TYR A 53 9.93 7.29 -4.17
N ARG A 54 9.11 6.25 -4.01
CA ARG A 54 9.00 5.53 -2.73
C ARG A 54 10.33 4.90 -2.32
N LYS A 55 11.05 4.26 -3.24
CA LYS A 55 12.35 3.63 -2.93
C LYS A 55 13.40 4.66 -2.50
N ILE A 56 13.51 5.77 -3.22
CA ILE A 56 14.47 6.86 -2.94
C ILE A 56 14.15 7.49 -1.57
N ASN A 57 12.88 7.80 -1.33
CA ASN A 57 12.44 8.43 -0.08
C ASN A 57 12.20 7.44 1.07
N LYS A 58 12.51 6.15 0.86
CA LYS A 58 12.31 5.06 1.83
C LYS A 58 10.88 5.03 2.39
N LEU A 59 9.87 5.15 1.53
CA LEU A 59 8.45 5.12 1.86
C LEU A 59 7.80 3.77 1.55
N THR A 60 6.78 3.40 2.33
CA THR A 60 5.98 2.18 2.16
C THR A 60 4.50 2.51 2.27
N TRP A 61 3.68 1.74 1.55
CA TRP A 61 2.24 1.80 1.72
C TRP A 61 1.86 1.12 3.04
N HIS A 62 1.05 1.79 3.84
CA HIS A 62 0.45 1.30 5.06
C HIS A 62 -1.08 1.37 4.93
N GLU A 63 -1.73 0.24 5.14
CA GLU A 63 -3.19 0.12 5.17
C GLU A 63 -3.68 0.43 6.58
N LEU A 64 -4.57 1.41 6.71
CA LEU A 64 -5.21 1.71 7.99
C LEU A 64 -6.20 0.61 8.38
N ASN A 65 -6.55 0.56 9.67
CA ASN A 65 -7.47 -0.43 10.24
C ASN A 65 -8.87 -0.44 9.62
N ASP A 66 -9.25 0.61 8.90
CA ASP A 66 -10.55 0.69 8.21
C ASP A 66 -10.59 -0.10 6.88
N GLY A 67 -9.45 -0.62 6.41
CA GLY A 67 -9.31 -1.39 5.16
C GLY A 67 -9.65 -0.59 3.90
N LYS A 68 -9.80 0.73 4.01
CA LYS A 68 -10.22 1.63 2.93
C LYS A 68 -9.14 2.64 2.62
N ILE A 69 -8.44 3.12 3.64
CA ILE A 69 -7.46 4.17 3.51
C ILE A 69 -6.05 3.58 3.47
N MET A 70 -5.30 4.00 2.47
CA MET A 70 -3.88 3.71 2.30
C MET A 70 -3.08 4.99 2.48
N GLN A 71 -2.06 4.93 3.33
CA GLN A 71 -1.16 6.05 3.58
C GLN A 71 0.26 5.69 3.15
N LEU A 72 0.94 6.68 2.59
CA LEU A 72 2.36 6.56 2.28
C LEU A 72 3.15 7.05 3.49
N VAL A 73 3.87 6.13 4.15
CA VAL A 73 4.56 6.41 5.42
C VAL A 73 6.05 6.04 5.32
N PRO A 74 6.92 6.65 6.15
CA PRO A 74 8.32 6.24 6.23
C PRO A 74 8.45 4.76 6.61
N THR A 75 9.28 4.03 5.86
CA THR A 75 9.50 2.59 6.04
C THR A 75 10.07 2.28 7.41
N GLU A 76 10.91 3.16 7.96
CA GLU A 76 11.45 2.98 9.31
C GLU A 76 10.35 3.01 10.38
N ILE A 77 9.41 3.96 10.25
CA ILE A 77 8.25 4.08 11.14
C ILE A 77 7.38 2.83 11.02
N ASN A 78 7.00 2.46 9.79
CA ASN A 78 6.18 1.27 9.54
C ASN A 78 6.86 -0.05 9.92
N LYS A 79 8.20 -0.09 10.03
CA LYS A 79 8.94 -1.27 10.49
C LYS A 79 8.99 -1.34 12.03
N ARG A 80 9.05 -0.19 12.71
CA ARG A 80 9.09 -0.10 14.17
C ARG A 80 7.74 -0.47 14.79
N PHE A 81 6.66 -0.04 14.17
CA PHE A 81 5.33 -0.54 14.49
C PHE A 81 5.17 -1.89 13.78
N GLY A 82 5.55 -2.99 14.46
CA GLY A 82 5.15 -4.32 14.02
C GLY A 82 3.63 -4.34 13.79
N HIS A 83 3.14 -5.15 12.85
CA HIS A 83 1.70 -5.23 12.55
C HIS A 83 0.93 -5.50 13.85
N LEU A 84 0.34 -4.46 14.42
CA LEU A 84 -0.66 -4.48 15.47
C LEU A 84 -1.83 -3.73 14.87
N GLY A 85 -2.81 -4.48 14.37
CA GLY A 85 -3.91 -3.99 13.54
C GLY A 85 -3.57 -3.97 12.06
N GLY A 86 -4.33 -4.74 11.28
CA GLY A 86 -4.31 -4.73 9.82
C GLY A 86 -4.71 -6.08 9.22
N VAL A 87 -5.08 -6.09 7.93
CA VAL A 87 -5.42 -7.30 7.15
C VAL A 87 -4.27 -8.34 7.14
N GLY A 88 -3.04 -7.92 7.47
CA GLY A 88 -1.89 -8.81 7.68
C GLY A 88 -1.96 -9.67 8.93
N GLU A 89 -2.50 -9.17 10.06
CA GLU A 89 -2.79 -10.02 11.23
C GLU A 89 -4.00 -10.92 10.99
N ILE A 90 -5.00 -10.42 10.26
CA ILE A 90 -6.17 -11.22 9.84
C ILE A 90 -5.74 -12.36 8.89
N ASN A 91 -4.76 -12.16 8.01
CA ASN A 91 -4.29 -13.19 7.07
C ASN A 91 -3.13 -14.05 7.57
N ALA A 92 -2.52 -13.74 8.72
CA ALA A 92 -1.53 -14.61 9.36
C ALA A 92 -2.15 -15.87 9.99
N GLY A 93 -3.50 -15.97 10.03
CA GLY A 93 -4.19 -17.19 10.45
C GLY A 93 -5.73 -17.19 10.55
N ALA A 94 -6.47 -16.14 10.16
CA ALA A 94 -7.86 -15.97 10.60
C ALA A 94 -8.98 -16.15 9.55
N PHE A 95 -8.73 -16.66 8.34
CA PHE A 95 -9.81 -16.91 7.38
C PHE A 95 -9.85 -18.36 6.88
N LYS A 96 -10.66 -19.19 7.53
CA LYS A 96 -11.27 -20.37 6.88
C LYS A 96 -12.53 -19.89 6.15
N PRO A 97 -12.90 -20.46 4.99
CA PRO A 97 -14.17 -20.14 4.35
C PRO A 97 -15.32 -20.52 5.31
N GLY A 98 -16.07 -19.52 5.80
CA GLY A 98 -17.23 -19.70 6.68
C GLY A 98 -17.20 -18.97 8.04
N GLY A 99 -16.13 -18.24 8.39
CA GLY A 99 -16.00 -17.61 9.70
C GLY A 99 -16.13 -16.09 9.70
N PHE A 100 -17.35 -15.55 9.61
CA PHE A 100 -17.67 -14.31 10.32
C PHE A 100 -18.54 -14.70 11.49
N ALA A 101 -18.17 -14.18 12.67
CA ALA A 101 -18.85 -14.37 13.94
C ALA A 101 -20.37 -14.55 13.79
N ASN A 102 -20.83 -15.76 14.03
CA ASN A 102 -22.21 -16.03 14.42
C ASN A 102 -22.15 -17.14 15.48
N LYS A 103 -22.51 -16.73 16.70
CA LYS A 103 -22.86 -17.48 17.92
C LYS A 103 -22.18 -18.83 18.17
#